data_AF-A0A9D5DWD3-F1
#
_entry.id   AF-A0A9D5DWD3-F1
#
_cell.length_a   1.000
_cell.length_b   1.000
_cell.length_c   1.000
_cell.angle_alpha   90.00
_cell.angle_beta   90.00
_cell.angle_gamma   90.00
#
_symmetry.space_group_name_H-M   'P 1'
#
loop_
_entity.id
_entity.type
_entity.pdbx_description
1 polymer ?
#
loop_
_entity_poly.entity_id
_entity_poly.type
_entity_poly.pdbx_seq_one_letter_code
_entity_poly.pdbx_strand_id
1 'polypeptide(L)'
;MESFLQSLDDGWSIYLWLVVGGLIIVAVIYWIRWGMKNEQFDEDIKYLVFDENDKDKMSPQEYAKSREVAATQLQSRERVLRHQEEEKKRDK
;
A
#
# COMPACT_ATOMS: atom_id res chain seq x y z
N MET A 1 -21.47 -23.21 -38.33
CA MET A 1 -21.08 -22.49 -37.10
C MET A 1 -21.31 -23.34 -35.84
N GLU A 2 -22.42 -24.08 -35.72
CA GLU A 2 -22.65 -25.00 -34.58
C GLU A 2 -21.54 -26.03 -34.36
N SER A 3 -21.00 -26.64 -35.42
CA SER A 3 -19.88 -27.60 -35.32
C SER A 3 -18.56 -26.98 -34.83
N PHE A 4 -18.33 -25.69 -35.07
CA PHE A 4 -17.13 -24.99 -34.59
C PHE A 4 -17.27 -24.69 -33.08
N LEU A 5 -18.49 -24.33 -32.65
CA LEU A 5 -18.81 -24.14 -31.24
C LEU A 5 -18.77 -25.46 -30.44
N GLN A 6 -19.18 -26.59 -31.03
CA GLN A 6 -19.03 -27.92 -30.42
C GLN A 6 -17.58 -28.40 -30.36
N SER A 7 -16.69 -27.94 -31.25
CA SER A 7 -15.26 -28.29 -31.18
C SER A 7 -14.48 -27.53 -30.11
N LEU A 8 -15.08 -26.47 -29.54
CA LEU A 8 -14.49 -25.69 -28.45
C LEU A 8 -14.76 -26.29 -27.07
N ASP A 9 -15.64 -27.30 -26.96
CA ASP A 9 -16.36 -27.64 -25.73
C ASP A 9 -15.48 -28.02 -24.51
N ASP A 10 -14.23 -28.48 -24.69
CA ASP A 10 -13.51 -29.12 -23.57
C ASP A 10 -12.11 -28.57 -23.21
N GLY A 11 -11.73 -27.37 -23.67
CA GLY A 11 -10.39 -26.85 -23.35
C GLY A 11 -10.19 -25.34 -23.41
N TRP A 12 -11.21 -24.55 -23.74
CA TRP A 12 -11.03 -23.11 -23.87
C TRP A 12 -11.09 -22.35 -22.54
N SER A 13 -11.85 -22.89 -21.59
CA SER A 13 -12.07 -22.29 -20.27
C SER A 13 -10.77 -22.11 -19.48
N ILE A 14 -9.80 -23.03 -19.62
CA ILE A 14 -8.50 -22.89 -18.97
C ILE A 14 -7.74 -21.65 -19.47
N TYR A 15 -7.83 -21.31 -20.75
CA TYR A 15 -7.20 -20.08 -21.27
C TYR A 15 -7.88 -18.83 -20.69
N LEU A 16 -9.21 -18.84 -20.52
CA LEU A 16 -9.94 -17.77 -19.84
C LEU A 16 -9.46 -17.62 -18.39
N TRP A 17 -9.35 -18.73 -17.65
CA TRP A 17 -8.84 -18.74 -16.28
C TRP A 17 -7.41 -18.23 -16.17
N LEU A 18 -6.54 -18.55 -17.13
CA LEU A 18 -5.17 -18.02 -17.19
C LEU A 18 -5.16 -16.50 -17.41
N VAL A 19 -6.00 -15.98 -18.29
CA VAL A 19 -6.12 -14.52 -18.51
C VAL A 19 -6.64 -13.83 -17.26
N VAL A 20 -7.70 -14.37 -16.64
CA VAL A 20 -8.27 -13.82 -15.40
C VAL A 20 -7.23 -13.85 -14.28
N GLY A 21 -6.53 -14.97 -14.08
CA GLY A 21 -5.44 -15.09 -13.11
C GLY A 21 -4.33 -14.09 -13.35
N GLY A 22 -3.91 -13.90 -14.60
CA GLY A 22 -2.92 -12.90 -14.99
C GLY A 22 -3.36 -11.48 -14.66
N LEU A 23 -4.62 -11.12 -14.95
CA LEU A 23 -5.18 -9.81 -14.62
C LEU A 23 -5.24 -9.56 -13.11
N ILE A 24 -5.56 -10.58 -12.31
CA ILE A 24 -5.54 -10.49 -10.85
C ILE A 24 -4.14 -10.18 -10.35
N ILE A 25 -3.11 -10.87 -10.86
CA ILE A 25 -1.71 -10.61 -10.49
C ILE A 25 -1.32 -9.17 -10.84
N VAL A 26 -1.64 -8.70 -12.05
CA VAL A 26 -1.35 -7.33 -12.47
C VAL A 26 -2.07 -6.31 -11.56
N ALA A 27 -3.34 -6.56 -11.23
CA ALA A 27 -4.09 -5.71 -10.31
C ALA A 27 -3.43 -5.66 -8.92
N VAL A 28 -3.05 -6.81 -8.36
CA VAL A 28 -2.37 -6.87 -7.06
C VAL A 28 -1.05 -6.10 -7.09
N ILE A 29 -0.22 -6.27 -8.13
CA ILE A 29 1.03 -5.52 -8.28
C ILE A 29 0.76 -4.01 -8.34
N TYR A 30 -0.24 -3.60 -9.11
CA TYR A 30 -0.65 -2.20 -9.21
C TYR A 30 -1.06 -1.63 -7.84
N TRP A 31 -1.89 -2.36 -7.09
CA TRP A 31 -2.35 -1.94 -5.77
C TRP A 31 -1.22 -1.91 -4.73
N ILE A 32 -0.29 -2.87 -4.75
CA ILE A 32 0.90 -2.83 -3.89
C ILE A 32 1.76 -1.62 -4.25
N ARG A 33 2.02 -1.39 -5.54
CA ARG A 33 2.78 -0.22 -6.03
C ARG A 33 2.13 1.10 -5.61
N TRP A 34 0.81 1.18 -5.68
CA TRP A 34 0.05 2.33 -5.23
C TRP A 34 0.12 2.49 -3.71
N GLY A 35 -0.06 1.41 -2.93
CA GLY A 35 0.02 1.43 -1.48
C GLY A 35 1.39 1.87 -0.96
N MET A 36 2.47 1.40 -1.59
CA MET A 36 3.83 1.85 -1.29
C MET A 36 4.04 3.35 -1.55
N LYS A 37 3.42 3.91 -2.59
CA LYS A 37 3.51 5.35 -2.90
C LYS A 37 2.67 6.22 -1.97
N ASN A 38 1.60 5.68 -1.41
CA ASN A 38 0.67 6.39 -0.53
C ASN A 38 0.89 6.06 0.95
N GLU A 39 2.08 5.55 1.30
CA GLU A 39 2.49 5.27 2.69
C GLU A 39 1.50 4.36 3.45
N GLN A 40 0.77 3.47 2.76
CA GLN A 40 -0.21 2.55 3.35
C GLN A 40 0.45 1.38 4.12
N PHE A 41 1.66 1.00 3.71
CA PHE A 41 2.46 -0.02 4.38
C PHE A 41 3.47 0.66 5.31
N ASP A 42 2.98 1.39 6.30
CA ASP A 42 3.84 1.95 7.34
C ASP A 42 4.07 0.87 8.42
N GLU A 43 5.20 0.18 8.31
CA GLU A 43 5.63 -0.87 9.25
C GLU A 43 5.77 -0.33 10.69
N ASP A 44 5.79 1.00 10.83
CA ASP A 44 5.96 1.69 12.09
C ASP A 44 4.66 1.97 12.86
N ILE A 45 3.50 1.47 12.40
CA ILE A 45 2.24 1.54 13.16
C ILE A 45 2.38 0.98 14.58
N LYS A 46 3.28 0.01 14.76
CA LYS A 46 3.60 -0.56 16.07
C LYS A 46 4.16 0.50 17.03
N TYR A 47 4.92 1.47 16.53
CA TYR A 47 5.55 2.52 17.32
C TYR A 47 4.65 3.75 17.51
N LEU A 48 3.56 3.88 16.74
CA LEU A 48 2.57 4.95 16.93
C LEU A 48 1.65 4.73 18.13
N VAL A 49 1.45 3.48 18.52
CA VAL A 49 0.59 3.13 19.67
C VAL A 49 1.29 3.44 21.00
N PHE A 50 2.62 3.56 21.00
CA PHE A 50 3.38 3.80 22.21
C PHE A 50 3.57 5.29 22.47
N ASP A 51 3.19 5.70 23.68
CA ASP A 51 3.38 7.07 24.16
C ASP A 51 4.67 7.20 25.00
N GLU A 52 4.96 8.42 25.46
CA GLU A 52 6.13 8.65 26.33
C GLU A 52 6.02 7.95 27.69
N ASN A 53 4.80 7.54 28.10
CA ASN A 53 4.56 6.83 29.36
C ASN A 53 4.86 5.33 29.24
N ASP A 54 4.90 4.78 28.03
CA ASP A 54 5.28 3.39 27.78
C ASP A 54 6.80 3.18 27.71
N LYS A 55 7.60 4.21 28.03
CA LYS A 55 9.08 4.14 28.02
C LYS A 55 9.63 3.00 28.88
N ASP A 56 9.02 2.72 30.02
CA ASP A 56 9.46 1.66 30.94
C ASP A 56 9.07 0.25 30.47
N LYS A 57 8.22 0.14 29.44
CA LYS A 57 7.79 -1.14 28.83
C LYS A 57 8.62 -1.53 27.62
N MET A 58 9.61 -0.71 27.25
CA MET A 58 10.47 -0.91 26.09
C MET A 58 11.94 -0.95 26.48
N SER A 59 12.72 -1.71 25.72
CA SER A 59 14.18 -1.60 25.81
C SER A 59 14.64 -0.21 25.34
N PRO A 60 15.77 0.32 25.83
CA PRO A 60 16.31 1.61 25.39
C PRO A 60 16.51 1.71 23.86
N GLN A 61 16.77 0.57 23.20
CA GLN A 61 16.94 0.47 21.75
C GLN A 61 15.61 0.61 20.99
N GLU A 62 14.53 0.00 21.50
CA GLU A 62 13.19 0.15 20.93
C GLU A 62 12.63 1.56 21.11
N TYR A 63 12.92 2.20 22.25
CA TYR A 63 12.53 3.59 22.49
C TYR A 63 13.28 4.56 21.56
N ALA A 64 14.57 4.33 21.30
CA ALA A 64 15.30 5.14 20.32
C ALA A 64 14.67 5.03 18.92
N LYS A 65 14.29 3.82 18.51
CA LYS A 65 13.63 3.57 17.23
C LYS A 65 12.24 4.22 17.16
N SER A 66 11.44 4.18 18.24
CA SER A 66 10.13 4.84 18.24
C SER A 66 10.21 6.36 18.07
N ARG A 67 11.26 7.00 18.62
CA ARG A 67 11.50 8.44 18.41
C ARG A 67 11.92 8.77 16.98
N GLU A 68 12.73 7.93 16.36
CA GLU A 68 13.13 8.05 14.94
C GLU A 68 11.92 7.96 14.01
N VAL A 69 11.04 6.97 14.26
CA VAL A 69 9.76 6.82 13.57
C VAL A 69 8.89 8.07 13.73
N ALA A 70 8.72 8.56 14.96
CA ALA A 70 7.88 9.72 15.22
C ALA A 70 8.36 10.96 14.46
N ALA A 71 9.69 11.16 14.38
CA ALA A 71 10.28 12.22 13.58
C ALA A 71 10.01 12.05 12.08
N THR A 72 10.11 10.82 11.57
CA THR A 72 9.85 10.49 10.16
C THR A 72 8.39 10.74 9.77
N GLN A 73 7.45 10.40 10.66
CA GLN A 73 6.03 10.68 10.47
C GLN A 73 5.70 12.17 10.46
N LEU A 74 6.32 12.97 11.35
CA LEU A 74 6.16 14.42 11.33
C LEU A 74 6.63 15.01 9.98
N GLN A 75 7.75 14.53 9.46
CA GLN A 75 8.25 14.94 8.14
C GLN A 75 7.30 14.53 7.01
N SER A 76 6.72 13.32 7.05
CA SER A 76 5.70 12.91 6.08
C SER A 76 4.49 13.85 6.12
N ARG A 77 3.94 14.11 7.32
CA ARG A 77 2.80 15.02 7.50
C ARG A 77 3.09 16.40 6.94
N GLU A 78 4.26 16.96 7.21
CA GLU A 78 4.66 18.25 6.64
C GLU A 78 4.72 18.22 5.11
N ARG A 79 5.28 17.16 4.50
CA ARG A 79 5.30 17.01 3.03
C ARG A 79 3.89 17.01 2.45
N VAL A 80 2.98 16.23 3.04
CA VAL A 80 1.58 16.13 2.59
C VAL A 80 0.87 17.48 2.74
N LEU A 81 1.03 18.15 3.88
CA LEU A 81 0.41 19.46 4.11
C LEU A 81 0.91 20.52 3.13
N ARG A 82 2.23 20.60 2.88
CA ARG A 82 2.79 21.51 1.87
C ARG A 82 2.23 21.22 0.48
N HIS A 83 2.15 19.95 0.09
CA HIS A 83 1.60 19.58 -1.21
C HIS A 83 0.13 20.02 -1.32
N GLN A 84 -0.69 19.80 -0.29
CA GLN A 84 -2.08 20.28 -0.27
C GLN A 84 -2.21 21.80 -0.34
N GLU A 85 -1.31 22.54 0.32
CA GLU A 85 -1.28 24.00 0.24
C GLU A 85 -0.89 24.50 -1.15
N GLU A 86 0.06 23.86 -1.80
CA GLU A 86 0.49 24.16 -3.18
C GLU A 86 -0.65 23.89 -4.18
N GLU A 87 -1.39 22.78 -4.04
CA GLU A 87 -2.56 22.50 -4.88
C GLU A 87 -3.66 23.54 -4.68
N LYS A 88 -3.98 23.90 -3.43
CA LYS A 88 -4.96 24.95 -3.13
C LYS A 88 -4.58 26.32 -3.69
N LYS A 89 -3.28 26.62 -3.82
CA LYS A 89 -2.78 27.87 -4.43
C LYS A 89 -2.83 27.82 -5.95
N ARG A 90 -2.69 26.64 -6.56
CA ARG A 90 -2.74 26.44 -8.02
C ARG A 90 -4.15 26.51 -8.57
N ASP A 91 -5.14 26.08 -7.79
CA ASP A 91 -6.56 26.07 -8.17
C ASP A 91 -7.28 27.41 -7.90
N LYS A 92 -6.54 28.46 -7.50
CA LYS A 92 -7.06 29.77 -7.09
C LYS A 92 -6.53 30.89 -7.98
#